data_AF-A0A1F9MJM4-F1
#
_entry.id   AF-A0A1F9MJM4-F1
#
_cell.length_a   1.000
_cell.length_b   1.000
_cell.length_c   1.000
_cell.angle_alpha   90.00
_cell.angle_beta   90.00
_cell.angle_gamma   90.00
#
_symmetry.space_group_name_H-M   'P 1'
#
loop_
_entity.id
_entity.type
_entity.pdbx_description
1 polymer ?
#
loop_
_entity_poly.entity_id
_entity_poly.type
_entity_poly.pdbx_seq_one_letter_code
_entity_poly.pdbx_strand_id
1 'polypeptide(L)'
;MGKQRKLKAQRRAERQAAVVPCQSWHNSEGFHLVAPGTPPPGFKEKLTENFQKQLRNSPLWPQMVAKFGEEKAMVLLKQCKADIKE
;
A
#
# COMPACT_ATOMS: atom_id res chain seq x y z
N MET A 1 -38.22 -7.03 -10.62
CA MET A 1 -37.92 -5.98 -9.61
C MET A 1 -36.73 -6.27 -8.67
N GLY A 2 -36.18 -7.49 -8.57
CA GLY A 2 -35.14 -7.82 -7.57
C GLY A 2 -33.66 -7.57 -7.95
N LYS A 3 -33.31 -7.59 -9.25
CA LYS A 3 -31.91 -7.51 -9.70
C LYS A 3 -31.28 -6.11 -9.48
N GLN A 4 -32.06 -5.06 -9.70
CA GLN A 4 -31.64 -3.66 -9.48
C GLN A 4 -31.34 -3.35 -8.01
N ARG A 5 -32.09 -3.94 -7.05
CA ARG A 5 -31.87 -3.74 -5.61
C ARG A 5 -30.57 -4.40 -5.13
N LYS A 6 -30.23 -5.58 -5.65
CA LYS A 6 -28.97 -6.27 -5.32
C LYS A 6 -27.74 -5.49 -5.80
N LEU A 7 -27.80 -4.96 -7.03
CA LEU A 7 -26.71 -4.15 -7.58
C LEU A 7 -26.49 -2.84 -6.80
N LYS A 8 -27.58 -2.17 -6.38
CA LYS A 8 -27.47 -0.96 -5.54
C LYS A 8 -26.92 -1.27 -4.14
N ALA A 9 -27.26 -2.41 -3.56
CA ALA A 9 -26.72 -2.84 -2.27
C ALA A 9 -25.22 -3.16 -2.35
N GLN A 10 -24.78 -3.87 -3.41
CA GLN A 10 -23.36 -4.14 -3.66
C GLN A 10 -22.55 -2.85 -3.81
N ARG A 11 -23.00 -1.90 -4.64
CA ARG A 11 -22.30 -0.61 -4.80
C ARG A 11 -22.20 0.20 -3.51
N ARG A 12 -23.19 0.08 -2.61
CA ARG A 12 -23.17 0.75 -1.31
C ARG A 12 -22.16 0.10 -0.35
N ALA A 13 -22.06 -1.23 -0.36
CA ALA A 13 -21.07 -1.97 0.42
C ALA A 13 -19.64 -1.70 -0.07
N GLU A 14 -19.41 -1.66 -1.39
CA GLU A 14 -18.11 -1.31 -1.98
C GLU A 14 -17.69 0.13 -1.63
N ARG A 15 -18.63 1.09 -1.66
CA ARG A 15 -18.37 2.47 -1.20
C ARG A 15 -18.02 2.54 0.29
N GLN A 16 -18.64 1.72 1.14
CA GLN A 16 -18.33 1.69 2.57
C GLN A 16 -16.99 1.00 2.85
N ALA A 17 -16.59 0.00 2.05
CA ALA A 17 -15.29 -0.65 2.15
C ALA A 17 -14.12 0.24 1.70
N ALA A 18 -14.39 1.24 0.86
CA ALA A 18 -13.38 2.20 0.37
C ALA A 18 -13.12 3.38 1.31
N VAL A 19 -13.90 3.55 2.39
CA VAL A 19 -13.72 4.65 3.34
C VAL A 19 -12.97 4.12 4.56
N VAL A 20 -11.70 4.53 4.71
CA VAL A 20 -10.98 4.33 5.97
C VAL A 20 -11.74 5.09 7.06
N PRO A 21 -12.30 4.42 8.08
CA PRO A 21 -13.08 5.10 9.10
C PRO A 21 -12.15 6.02 9.90
N CYS A 22 -12.60 7.26 10.11
CA CYS A 22 -11.95 8.16 11.04
C CYS A 22 -12.03 7.56 12.45
N GLN A 23 -10.89 7.25 13.07
CA GLN A 23 -10.82 6.71 14.42
C GLN A 23 -10.43 7.80 15.40
N SER A 24 -11.12 7.87 16.52
CA SER A 24 -10.73 8.76 17.62
C SER A 24 -10.72 8.01 18.94
N TRP A 25 -9.79 8.37 19.81
CA TRP A 25 -9.73 7.85 21.18
C TRP A 25 -9.24 8.93 22.13
N HIS A 26 -9.58 8.77 23.41
CA HIS A 26 -9.21 9.69 24.47
C HIS A 26 -8.42 8.94 25.54
N ASN A 27 -7.29 9.50 25.97
CA ASN A 27 -6.48 8.98 27.06
C ASN A 27 -6.00 10.13 27.95
N SER A 28 -5.16 9.85 28.96
CA SER A 28 -4.60 10.85 29.86
C SER A 28 -3.72 11.91 29.18
N GLU A 29 -3.31 11.67 27.94
CA GLU A 29 -2.53 12.61 27.11
C GLU A 29 -3.41 13.49 26.22
N GLY A 30 -4.72 13.23 26.20
CA GLY A 30 -5.72 14.04 25.49
C GLY A 30 -6.48 13.27 24.40
N PHE A 31 -6.96 14.04 23.43
CA PHE A 31 -7.82 13.56 22.34
C PHE A 31 -6.99 13.28 21.08
N HIS A 32 -7.08 12.05 20.57
CA HIS A 32 -6.36 11.58 19.38
C HIS A 32 -7.33 11.35 18.23
N LEU A 33 -6.94 11.73 17.01
CA LEU A 33 -7.73 11.58 15.78
C LEU A 33 -6.86 11.01 14.65
N VAL A 34 -7.31 9.91 14.05
CA VAL A 34 -6.75 9.34 12.82
C VAL A 34 -7.77 9.51 11.71
N ALA A 35 -7.49 10.44 10.81
CA ALA A 35 -8.26 10.67 9.60
C ALA A 35 -7.46 10.22 8.37
N PRO A 36 -8.12 9.79 7.28
CA PRO A 36 -7.44 9.55 6.02
C PRO A 36 -6.79 10.85 5.53
N GLY A 37 -5.47 10.85 5.46
CA GLY A 37 -4.67 11.95 4.94
C GLY A 37 -4.23 11.68 3.50
N THR A 38 -4.05 12.74 2.72
CA THR A 38 -3.39 12.64 1.41
C THR A 38 -1.89 12.42 1.63
N PRO A 39 -1.26 11.39 1.03
CA PRO A 39 0.18 11.23 1.13
C PRO A 39 0.90 12.46 0.54
N PRO A 40 2.05 12.86 1.12
CA PRO A 40 2.78 14.02 0.63
C PRO A 40 3.32 13.75 -0.80
N PRO A 41 3.58 14.81 -1.59
CA PRO A 41 4.23 14.67 -2.88
C PRO A 41 5.58 13.94 -2.71
N GLY A 42 5.90 13.01 -3.60
CA GLY A 42 7.15 12.25 -3.51
C GLY A 42 7.12 11.04 -2.56
N PHE A 43 5.98 10.76 -1.91
CA PHE A 43 5.89 9.64 -0.96
C PHE A 43 6.05 8.27 -1.64
N LYS A 44 5.47 8.10 -2.83
CA LYS A 44 5.56 6.85 -3.62
C LYS A 44 7.00 6.52 -4.00
N GLU A 45 7.77 7.54 -4.39
CA GLU A 45 9.16 7.45 -4.79
C GLU A 45 10.04 7.05 -3.60
N LYS A 46 9.86 7.74 -2.45
CA LYS A 46 10.56 7.40 -1.20
C LYS A 46 10.23 5.99 -0.73
N LEU A 47 8.96 5.57 -0.82
CA LEU A 47 8.54 4.23 -0.45
C LEU A 47 9.22 3.18 -1.36
N THR A 48 9.24 3.45 -2.66
CA THR A 48 9.88 2.58 -3.66
C THR A 48 11.37 2.43 -3.40
N GLU A 49 12.07 3.54 -3.16
CA GLU A 49 13.51 3.54 -2.88
C GLU A 49 13.83 2.74 -1.61
N ASN A 50 13.09 3.00 -0.52
CA ASN A 50 13.26 2.29 0.73
C ASN A 50 13.03 0.78 0.58
N PHE A 51 11.99 0.40 -0.17
CA PHE A 51 11.69 -1.01 -0.42
C PHE A 51 12.80 -1.68 -1.23
N GLN A 52 13.29 -1.05 -2.30
CA GLN A 52 14.39 -1.59 -3.11
C GLN A 52 15.68 -1.74 -2.30
N LYS A 53 15.98 -0.77 -1.42
CA LYS A 53 17.13 -0.81 -0.51
C LYS A 53 17.01 -1.96 0.50
N GLN A 54 15.84 -2.11 1.13
CA GLN A 54 15.59 -3.20 2.06
C GLN A 54 15.66 -4.56 1.37
N LEU A 55 15.14 -4.69 0.14
CA LEU A 55 15.19 -5.93 -0.61
C LEU A 55 16.63 -6.34 -0.91
N ARG A 56 17.50 -5.40 -1.32
CA ARG A 56 18.93 -5.68 -1.53
C ARG A 56 19.64 -6.15 -0.27
N ASN A 57 19.28 -5.59 0.89
CA ASN A 57 19.88 -5.96 2.17
C ASN A 57 19.24 -7.22 2.78
N SER A 58 18.21 -7.78 2.13
CA SER A 58 17.50 -8.94 2.63
C SER A 58 18.19 -10.25 2.26
N PRO A 59 18.00 -11.33 3.03
CA PRO A 59 18.49 -12.66 2.69
C PRO A 59 17.84 -13.25 1.41
N LEU A 60 16.80 -12.61 0.87
CA LEU A 60 16.20 -12.97 -0.41
C LEU A 60 17.03 -12.51 -1.61
N TRP A 61 17.83 -11.44 -1.47
CA TRP A 61 18.62 -10.90 -2.58
C TRP A 61 19.63 -11.92 -3.14
N PRO A 62 20.47 -12.59 -2.31
CA PRO A 62 21.35 -13.64 -2.79
C PRO A 62 20.62 -14.78 -3.50
N GLN A 63 19.41 -15.13 -3.03
CA GLN A 63 18.59 -16.19 -3.66
C GLN A 63 18.08 -15.77 -5.04
N MET A 64 17.67 -14.50 -5.21
CA MET A 64 17.30 -13.97 -6.51
C MET A 64 18.50 -13.91 -7.46
N VAL A 65 19.66 -13.46 -6.98
CA VAL A 65 20.88 -13.41 -7.78
C VAL A 65 21.30 -14.82 -8.20
N ALA A 66 21.23 -15.81 -7.31
CA ALA A 66 21.52 -17.20 -7.63
C ALA A 66 20.56 -17.80 -8.68
N LYS A 67 19.27 -17.41 -8.64
CA LYS A 67 18.25 -17.95 -9.53
C LYS A 67 18.22 -17.28 -10.91
N PHE A 68 18.45 -15.97 -10.97
CA PHE A 68 18.25 -15.19 -12.20
C PHE A 68 19.54 -14.60 -12.76
N GLY A 69 20.63 -14.57 -11.98
CA GLY A 69 21.84 -13.81 -12.28
C GLY A 69 21.71 -12.35 -11.85
N GLU A 70 22.86 -11.70 -11.62
CA GLU A 70 22.92 -10.34 -11.08
C GLU A 70 22.23 -9.31 -11.98
N GLU A 71 22.45 -9.38 -13.29
CA GLU A 71 21.84 -8.45 -14.25
C GLU A 71 20.31 -8.53 -14.26
N LYS A 72 19.75 -9.75 -14.30
CA LYS A 72 18.29 -9.93 -14.30
C LYS A 72 17.67 -9.58 -12.96
N ALA A 73 18.33 -9.91 -11.84
CA ALA A 73 17.89 -9.51 -10.52
C ALA A 73 17.82 -7.97 -10.38
N MET A 74 18.79 -7.25 -10.96
CA MET A 74 18.81 -5.79 -10.99
C MET A 74 17.68 -5.20 -11.84
N VAL A 75 17.35 -5.80 -12.98
CA VAL A 75 16.20 -5.38 -13.81
C VAL A 75 14.89 -5.58 -13.06
N LEU A 76 14.71 -6.74 -12.42
CA LEU A 76 13.53 -7.04 -11.61
C LEU A 76 13.36 -6.06 -10.45
N LEU A 77 14.46 -5.74 -9.75
CA LEU A 77 14.45 -4.76 -8.66
C LEU A 77 13.94 -3.39 -9.12
N LYS A 78 14.35 -2.93 -10.32
CA LYS A 78 13.90 -1.64 -10.88
C LYS A 78 12.41 -1.63 -11.23
N GLN A 79 11.83 -2.79 -11.51
CA GLN A 79 10.40 -2.92 -11.81
C GLN A 79 9.53 -2.92 -10.55
N CYS A 80 10.11 -3.24 -9.38
CA CYS A 80 9.41 -3.11 -8.10
C CYS A 80 9.19 -1.63 -7.75
N LYS A 81 7.99 -1.13 -8.08
CA LYS A 81 7.51 0.21 -7.72
C LYS A 81 6.36 0.09 -6.72
N ALA A 82 6.31 1.02 -5.77
CA ALA A 82 5.21 1.11 -4.83
C ALA A 82 3.92 1.51 -5.56
N ASP A 83 2.86 0.73 -5.36
CA ASP A 83 1.51 1.10 -5.76
C ASP A 83 0.73 1.52 -4.51
N ILE A 84 0.32 2.80 -4.46
CA ILE A 84 -0.52 3.32 -3.39
C ILE A 84 -1.86 3.66 -4.03
N LYS A 85 -2.88 2.91 -3.63
CA LYS A 85 -4.27 3.18 -4.00
C LYS A 85 -4.71 4.46 -3.29
N GLU A 86 -5.07 5.45 -4.09
CA GLU A 86 -5.69 6.72 -3.65
C GLU A 86 -7.21 6.59 -3.57
#